data_AF-G6C3B5-F1
#
_entry.id   AF-G6C3B5-F1
#
_cell.length_a   1.000
_cell.length_b   1.000
_cell.length_c   1.000
_cell.angle_alpha   90.00
_cell.angle_beta   90.00
_cell.angle_gamma   90.00
#
_symmetry.space_group_name_H-M   'P 1'
#
loop_
_entity.id
_entity.type
_entity.pdbx_description
1 polymer ?
#
loop_
_entity_poly.entity_id
_entity_poly.type
_entity_poly.pdbx_seq_one_letter_code
_entity_poly.pdbx_strand_id
1 'polypeptide(L)'
;MKKNLEILEKIYELRYKSGKVHLFHSINKLVVKFGNIVSLEKIYVSKEYLSYLSEKLFKDRERLTSFFGGNNKFIRLSLVQEFIQDFGRDIAQDIKDDFLEIKQYNSSLFKAVKERMTVLKDNENEEISKEDIDLIQGYLANWKKLQDKIKYFIPEEFYNQKNNYFYNFLLSYVKFLEKLNPNYEIGMKYLEEIK
;
A
#
# COMPACT_ATOMS: atom_id res chain seq x y z
N MET A 1 -18.22 19.27 20.10
CA MET A 1 -18.81 18.34 19.11
C MET A 1 -19.18 17.04 19.81
N LYS A 2 -20.35 16.44 19.57
CA LYS A 2 -20.65 15.11 20.15
C LYS A 2 -19.76 14.06 19.47
N LYS A 3 -18.86 13.47 20.24
CA LYS A 3 -17.96 12.39 19.84
C LYS A 3 -18.76 11.17 19.39
N ASN A 4 -18.45 10.63 18.21
CA ASN A 4 -19.10 9.43 17.72
C ASN A 4 -18.23 8.20 18.05
N LEU A 5 -18.42 7.66 19.26
CA LEU A 5 -17.68 6.49 19.76
C LEU A 5 -17.80 5.28 18.82
N GLU A 6 -18.93 5.12 18.12
CA GLU A 6 -19.13 4.04 17.13
C GLU A 6 -18.15 4.17 15.95
N ILE A 7 -17.86 5.40 15.49
CA ILE A 7 -16.93 5.63 14.38
C ILE A 7 -15.49 5.43 14.84
N LEU A 8 -15.12 5.89 16.04
CA LEU A 8 -13.81 5.62 16.62
C LEU A 8 -13.56 4.11 16.78
N GLU A 9 -14.60 3.34 17.15
CA GLU A 9 -14.52 1.88 17.19
C GLU A 9 -14.28 1.27 15.80
N LYS A 10 -14.95 1.77 14.75
CA LYS A 10 -14.70 1.30 13.37
C LYS A 10 -13.28 1.58 12.89
N ILE A 11 -12.73 2.75 13.21
CA ILE A 11 -11.32 3.08 12.93
C ILE A 11 -10.40 2.17 13.75
N TYR A 12 -10.75 1.89 15.02
CA TYR A 12 -9.96 1.05 15.91
C TYR A 12 -9.94 -0.39 15.40
N GLU A 13 -11.10 -0.92 15.02
CA GLU A 13 -11.24 -2.22 14.40
C GLU A 13 -10.49 -2.32 13.09
N LEU A 14 -10.58 -1.29 12.23
CA LEU A 14 -9.79 -1.26 11.00
C LEU A 14 -8.32 -1.39 11.35
N ARG A 15 -7.81 -0.60 12.30
CA ARG A 15 -6.42 -0.68 12.79
C ARG A 15 -6.09 -1.98 13.51
N TYR A 16 -7.04 -2.64 14.15
CA TYR A 16 -6.81 -3.92 14.83
C TYR A 16 -6.75 -5.07 13.81
N LYS A 17 -7.71 -5.10 12.87
CA LYS A 17 -7.82 -6.10 11.80
C LYS A 17 -6.69 -5.91 10.76
N SER A 18 -6.40 -4.69 10.35
CA SER A 18 -5.34 -4.37 9.38
C SER A 18 -3.96 -4.22 9.98
N GLY A 19 -3.90 -3.78 11.24
CA GLY A 19 -2.67 -3.41 11.93
C GLY A 19 -2.15 -4.51 12.84
N LYS A 20 -2.42 -5.79 12.58
CA LYS A 20 -1.41 -6.77 12.98
C LYS A 20 -0.17 -6.43 12.15
N VAL A 21 0.90 -5.97 12.81
CA VAL A 21 2.25 -5.65 12.27
C VAL A 21 2.68 -6.60 11.13
N HIS A 22 2.15 -7.81 11.11
CA HIS A 22 2.20 -8.78 10.03
C HIS A 22 1.75 -8.31 8.63
N LEU A 23 0.79 -7.41 8.39
CA LEU A 23 0.36 -7.17 6.99
C LEU A 23 1.45 -6.46 6.16
N PHE A 24 1.82 -5.25 6.58
CA PHE A 24 2.94 -4.51 5.96
C PHE A 24 4.24 -5.31 6.02
N HIS A 25 4.51 -6.01 7.13
CA HIS A 25 5.68 -6.87 7.26
C HIS A 25 5.65 -8.07 6.30
N SER A 26 4.52 -8.76 6.14
CA SER A 26 4.41 -9.97 5.31
C SER A 26 4.46 -9.64 3.83
N ILE A 27 3.82 -8.54 3.41
CA ILE A 27 3.94 -8.03 2.04
C ILE A 27 5.39 -7.66 1.76
N ASN A 28 6.04 -6.92 2.66
CA ASN A 28 7.44 -6.57 2.49
C ASN A 28 8.35 -7.82 2.46
N LYS A 29 8.12 -8.82 3.32
CA LYS A 29 8.84 -10.11 3.31
C LYS A 29 8.66 -10.88 2.00
N LEU A 30 7.53 -10.70 1.31
CA LEU A 30 7.30 -11.27 -0.01
C LEU A 30 8.11 -10.52 -1.07
N VAL A 31 8.05 -9.18 -1.07
CA VAL A 31 8.71 -8.32 -2.06
C VAL A 31 10.23 -8.36 -1.96
N VAL A 32 10.81 -8.45 -0.75
CA VAL A 32 12.27 -8.57 -0.53
C VAL A 32 12.89 -9.78 -1.23
N LYS A 33 12.08 -10.78 -1.60
CA LYS A 33 12.55 -11.97 -2.33
C LYS A 33 12.80 -11.73 -3.82
N PHE A 34 12.41 -10.58 -4.38
CA PHE A 34 12.61 -10.24 -5.80
C PHE A 34 14.08 -10.22 -6.19
N GLY A 35 14.38 -10.72 -7.39
CA GLY A 35 15.74 -10.79 -7.92
C GLY A 35 16.62 -11.89 -7.28
N ASN A 36 16.27 -12.34 -6.06
CA ASN A 36 17.05 -13.35 -5.33
C ASN A 36 16.40 -14.73 -5.41
N ILE A 37 15.18 -14.87 -4.89
CA ILE A 37 14.44 -16.15 -4.85
C ILE A 37 13.33 -16.14 -5.90
N VAL A 38 12.69 -14.98 -6.09
CA VAL A 38 11.65 -14.78 -7.09
C VAL A 38 12.29 -14.20 -8.34
N SER A 39 12.39 -15.02 -9.39
CA SER A 39 12.89 -14.59 -10.70
C SER A 39 12.01 -13.49 -11.28
N LEU A 40 12.64 -12.41 -11.76
CA LEU A 40 11.98 -11.29 -12.43
C LEU A 40 11.30 -11.71 -13.73
N GLU A 41 11.72 -12.82 -14.34
CA GLU A 41 11.09 -13.37 -15.56
C GLU A 41 9.64 -13.84 -15.30
N LYS A 42 9.34 -14.21 -14.06
CA LYS A 42 8.03 -14.70 -13.64
C LYS A 42 7.12 -13.59 -13.12
N ILE A 43 7.61 -12.35 -13.10
CA ILE A 43 6.89 -11.19 -12.57
C ILE A 43 6.55 -10.23 -13.71
N TYR A 44 5.26 -10.08 -13.94
CA TYR A 44 4.64 -9.05 -14.75
C TYR A 44 4.03 -7.96 -13.87
N VAL A 45 4.16 -6.71 -14.32
CA VAL A 45 3.56 -5.55 -13.66
C VAL A 45 2.70 -4.79 -14.65
N SER A 46 1.68 -4.09 -14.15
CA SER A 46 0.85 -3.23 -15.01
C SER A 46 1.67 -2.08 -15.58
N LYS A 47 1.27 -1.57 -16.75
CA LYS A 47 1.85 -0.33 -17.30
C LYS A 47 1.64 0.86 -16.36
N GLU A 48 0.53 0.92 -15.64
CA GLU A 48 0.26 2.01 -14.69
C GLU A 48 1.26 2.00 -13.53
N TYR A 49 1.59 0.82 -12.98
CA TYR A 49 2.61 0.71 -11.95
C TYR A 49 4.00 1.10 -12.47
N LEU A 50 4.33 0.74 -13.72
CA LEU A 50 5.56 1.20 -14.36
C LEU A 50 5.58 2.71 -14.57
N SER A 51 4.47 3.34 -14.98
CA SER A 51 4.39 4.80 -15.09
C SER A 51 4.59 5.48 -13.73
N TYR A 52 4.00 4.93 -12.67
CA TYR A 52 4.22 5.39 -11.31
C TYR A 52 5.69 5.30 -10.89
N LEU A 53 6.35 4.16 -11.13
CA LEU A 53 7.77 4.00 -10.83
C LEU A 53 8.62 4.94 -11.69
N SER A 54 8.29 5.08 -12.97
CA SER A 54 8.98 5.97 -13.91
C SER A 54 9.01 7.41 -13.40
N GLU A 55 7.86 7.92 -12.96
CA GLU A 55 7.74 9.24 -12.36
C GLU A 55 8.60 9.37 -11.10
N LYS A 56 8.57 8.35 -10.23
CA LYS A 56 9.35 8.35 -8.99
C LYS A 56 10.86 8.38 -9.26
N LEU A 57 11.33 7.56 -10.21
CA LEU A 57 12.75 7.33 -10.47
C LEU A 57 13.38 8.36 -11.41
N PHE A 58 12.61 8.91 -12.35
CA PHE A 58 13.11 9.76 -13.43
C PHE A 58 12.39 11.10 -13.58
N LYS A 59 11.34 11.38 -12.79
CA LYS A 59 10.48 12.58 -12.95
C LYS A 59 9.84 12.67 -14.33
N ASP A 60 9.56 11.50 -14.90
CA ASP A 60 8.93 11.34 -16.20
C ASP A 60 8.08 10.06 -16.18
N ARG A 61 6.75 10.21 -16.23
CA ARG A 61 5.78 9.09 -16.23
C ARG A 61 5.96 8.14 -17.42
N GLU A 62 6.44 8.63 -18.56
CA GLU A 62 6.47 7.87 -19.81
C GLU A 62 7.85 7.26 -20.08
N ARG A 63 8.89 7.66 -19.34
CA ARG A 63 10.25 7.18 -19.57
C ARG A 63 10.39 5.67 -19.53
N LEU A 64 9.74 4.94 -18.63
CA LEU A 64 9.80 3.47 -18.67
C LEU A 64 8.82 2.89 -19.69
N THR A 65 7.60 3.41 -19.75
CA THR A 65 6.52 2.80 -20.53
C THR A 65 6.67 3.01 -22.04
N SER A 66 7.37 4.06 -22.48
CA SER A 66 7.67 4.35 -23.88
C SER A 66 8.55 3.28 -24.56
N PHE A 67 9.46 2.64 -23.80
CA PHE A 67 10.29 1.54 -24.31
C PHE A 67 9.50 0.24 -24.52
N PHE A 68 8.40 0.07 -23.79
CA PHE A 68 7.52 -1.09 -23.90
C PHE A 68 6.29 -0.79 -24.76
N GLY A 69 6.57 -0.27 -25.97
CA GLY A 69 5.57 0.00 -27.00
C GLY A 69 4.67 -1.21 -27.31
N GLY A 70 3.52 -0.94 -27.93
CA GLY A 70 2.54 -1.95 -28.32
C GLY A 70 1.41 -2.20 -27.31
N ASN A 71 0.47 -3.06 -27.72
CA ASN A 71 -0.81 -3.27 -27.03
C ASN A 71 -0.76 -4.23 -25.83
N ASN A 72 0.44 -4.60 -25.36
CA ASN A 72 0.60 -5.39 -24.15
C ASN A 72 0.20 -4.56 -22.93
N LYS A 73 -0.68 -5.11 -22.09
CA LYS A 73 -1.21 -4.41 -20.89
C LYS A 73 -0.29 -4.50 -19.67
N PHE A 74 0.59 -5.49 -19.65
CA PHE A 74 1.53 -5.73 -18.56
C PHE A 74 2.90 -6.14 -19.11
N ILE A 75 3.94 -5.80 -18.37
CA ILE A 75 5.35 -5.92 -18.80
C ILE A 75 6.11 -6.79 -17.81
N ARG A 76 6.99 -7.65 -18.33
CA ARG A 76 7.84 -8.53 -17.53
C ARG A 76 8.98 -7.73 -16.89
N LEU A 77 9.20 -7.88 -15.58
CA LEU A 77 10.23 -7.14 -14.85
C LEU A 77 11.65 -7.44 -15.32
N SER A 78 11.92 -8.63 -15.88
CA SER A 78 13.25 -8.91 -16.46
C SER A 78 13.58 -7.97 -17.63
N LEU A 79 12.60 -7.65 -18.48
CA LEU A 79 12.78 -6.70 -19.58
C LEU A 79 12.99 -5.27 -19.06
N VAL A 80 12.28 -4.91 -17.99
CA VAL A 80 12.47 -3.62 -17.32
C VAL A 80 13.87 -3.55 -16.72
N GLN A 81 14.33 -4.62 -16.06
CA GLN A 81 15.65 -4.72 -15.47
C GLN A 81 16.76 -4.54 -16.51
N GLU A 82 16.65 -5.16 -17.68
CA GLU A 82 17.61 -4.99 -18.78
C GLU A 82 17.69 -3.52 -19.20
N PHE A 83 16.55 -2.85 -19.37
CA PHE A 83 16.52 -1.44 -19.75
C PHE A 83 17.11 -0.51 -18.68
N ILE A 84 16.71 -0.69 -17.42
CA ILE A 84 17.10 0.25 -16.37
C ILE A 84 18.56 0.08 -15.90
N GLN A 85 19.20 -1.04 -16.23
CA GLN A 85 20.63 -1.26 -15.98
C GLN A 85 21.51 -0.24 -16.69
N ASP A 86 21.11 0.22 -17.86
CA ASP A 86 21.81 1.26 -18.62
C ASP A 86 21.87 2.60 -17.86
N PHE A 87 20.98 2.79 -16.87
CA PHE A 87 20.96 3.95 -15.98
C PHE A 87 21.59 3.66 -14.60
N GLY A 88 22.28 2.52 -14.46
CA GLY A 88 22.92 2.09 -13.20
C GLY A 88 21.92 1.76 -12.08
N ARG A 89 20.70 1.32 -12.43
CA ARG A 89 19.62 1.02 -11.48
C ARG A 89 19.29 -0.49 -11.43
N ASP A 90 18.60 -0.88 -10.36
CA ASP A 90 18.09 -2.24 -10.13
C ASP A 90 16.59 -2.17 -9.80
N ILE A 91 15.75 -2.79 -10.63
CA ILE A 91 14.29 -2.65 -10.56
C ILE A 91 13.77 -3.46 -9.39
N ALA A 92 14.42 -4.56 -9.08
CA ALA A 92 14.11 -5.35 -7.91
C ALA A 92 14.38 -4.52 -6.66
N GLN A 93 15.51 -3.80 -6.61
CA GLN A 93 15.86 -2.94 -5.49
C GLN A 93 14.92 -1.72 -5.39
N ASP A 94 14.65 -1.03 -6.50
CA ASP A 94 13.73 0.12 -6.55
C ASP A 94 12.31 -0.27 -6.07
N ILE A 95 11.81 -1.45 -6.46
CA ILE A 95 10.53 -1.98 -5.96
C ILE A 95 10.60 -2.33 -4.46
N LYS A 96 11.69 -2.96 -4.00
CA LYS A 96 11.86 -3.31 -2.57
C LYS A 96 11.83 -2.06 -1.70
N ASP A 97 12.54 -1.02 -2.11
CA ASP A 97 12.62 0.25 -1.38
C ASP A 97 11.27 0.96 -1.36
N ASP A 98 10.54 0.93 -2.47
CA ASP A 98 9.19 1.49 -2.58
C ASP A 98 8.17 0.83 -1.61
N PHE A 99 8.25 -0.49 -1.42
CA PHE A 99 7.44 -1.18 -0.39
C PHE A 99 8.01 -1.02 1.03
N LEU A 100 9.31 -0.77 1.18
CA LEU A 100 9.95 -0.52 2.47
C LEU A 100 9.55 0.84 3.04
N GLU A 101 9.50 1.89 2.21
CA GLU A 101 9.05 3.23 2.62
C GLU A 101 7.65 3.20 3.26
N ILE A 102 6.69 2.52 2.62
CA ILE A 102 5.31 2.39 3.13
C ILE A 102 5.27 1.67 4.48
N LYS A 103 6.10 0.62 4.64
CA LYS A 103 6.23 -0.11 5.90
C LYS A 103 6.85 0.76 6.99
N GLN A 104 7.93 1.48 6.68
CA GLN A 104 8.61 2.35 7.64
C GLN A 104 7.69 3.48 8.13
N TYR A 105 6.98 4.12 7.20
CA TYR A 105 5.99 5.14 7.55
C TYR A 105 4.88 4.56 8.44
N ASN A 106 4.34 3.39 8.10
CA ASN A 106 3.37 2.71 8.96
C ASN A 106 3.93 2.48 10.37
N SER A 107 5.14 1.92 10.47
CA SER A 107 5.81 1.67 11.76
C SER A 107 6.01 2.94 12.59
N SER A 108 6.27 4.09 11.96
CA SER A 108 6.47 5.36 12.65
C SER A 108 5.20 5.88 13.34
N LEU A 109 4.03 5.66 12.74
CA LEU A 109 2.75 6.16 13.27
C LEU A 109 2.00 5.12 14.11
N PHE A 110 2.24 3.83 13.86
CA PHE A 110 1.42 2.73 14.38
C PHE A 110 1.23 2.71 15.91
N LYS A 111 2.31 3.02 16.65
CA LYS A 111 2.28 3.06 18.11
C LYS A 111 1.49 4.28 18.60
N ALA A 112 1.82 5.47 18.08
CA ALA A 112 1.17 6.72 18.45
C ALA A 112 -0.35 6.67 18.17
N VAL A 113 -0.75 6.19 16.99
CA VAL A 113 -2.16 6.03 16.63
C VAL A 113 -2.86 5.09 17.61
N LYS A 114 -2.23 3.96 17.97
CA LYS A 114 -2.81 3.01 18.93
C LYS A 114 -3.09 3.67 20.27
N GLU A 115 -2.06 4.30 20.83
CA GLU A 115 -2.11 4.92 22.15
C GLU A 115 -3.19 6.00 22.17
N ARG A 116 -3.21 6.84 21.13
CA ARG A 116 -4.17 7.93 21.07
C ARG A 116 -5.60 7.46 20.87
N MET A 117 -5.82 6.47 20.00
CA MET A 117 -7.15 5.87 19.83
C MET A 117 -7.67 5.20 21.11
N THR A 118 -6.78 4.56 21.89
CA THR A 118 -7.15 4.00 23.19
C THR A 118 -7.56 5.09 24.16
N VAL A 119 -6.80 6.18 24.29
CA VAL A 119 -7.18 7.31 25.16
C VAL A 119 -8.51 7.92 24.74
N LEU A 120 -8.72 8.14 23.43
CA LEU A 120 -9.99 8.65 22.92
C LEU A 120 -11.15 7.69 23.16
N LYS A 121 -10.92 6.37 23.18
CA LYS A 121 -11.97 5.39 23.48
C LYS A 121 -12.30 5.32 24.97
N ASP A 122 -11.28 5.35 25.82
CA ASP A 122 -11.42 5.13 27.27
C ASP A 122 -11.87 6.40 28.02
N ASN A 123 -11.62 7.58 27.46
CA ASN A 123 -12.08 8.86 28.02
C ASN A 123 -13.10 9.53 27.09
N GLU A 124 -14.38 9.38 27.41
CA GLU A 124 -15.49 9.95 26.63
C GLU A 124 -15.45 11.49 26.57
N ASN A 125 -14.89 12.14 27.61
CA ASN A 125 -14.80 13.60 27.72
C ASN A 125 -13.58 14.20 27.01
N GLU A 126 -12.63 13.36 26.56
CA GLU A 126 -11.46 13.81 25.82
C GLU A 126 -11.89 14.30 24.42
N GLU A 127 -11.63 15.58 24.15
CA GLU A 127 -11.83 16.17 22.83
C GLU A 127 -10.81 15.64 21.82
N ILE A 128 -11.25 15.46 20.58
CA ILE A 128 -10.36 15.06 19.48
C ILE A 128 -9.63 16.31 19.02
N SER A 129 -8.31 16.35 19.21
CA SER A 129 -7.48 17.46 18.76
C SER A 129 -7.21 17.39 17.26
N LYS A 130 -6.70 18.49 16.69
CA LYS A 130 -6.25 18.51 15.29
C LYS A 130 -5.10 17.54 15.06
N GLU A 131 -4.19 17.43 16.02
CA GLU A 131 -3.07 16.49 15.98
C GLU A 131 -3.56 15.04 15.95
N ASP A 132 -4.65 14.73 16.68
CA ASP A 132 -5.28 13.41 16.64
C ASP A 132 -5.86 13.10 15.26
N ILE A 133 -6.53 14.09 14.65
CA ILE A 133 -7.10 13.98 13.31
C ILE A 133 -5.99 13.73 12.29
N ASP A 134 -4.94 14.55 12.28
CA ASP A 134 -3.82 14.44 11.34
C ASP A 134 -3.08 13.10 11.51
N LEU A 135 -2.89 12.63 12.75
CA LEU A 135 -2.27 11.34 13.04
C LEU A 135 -3.10 10.15 12.52
N ILE A 136 -4.41 10.14 12.79
CA ILE A 136 -5.31 9.06 12.37
C ILE A 136 -5.49 9.09 10.84
N GLN A 137 -5.68 10.27 10.25
CA GLN A 137 -5.75 10.44 8.79
C GLN A 137 -4.47 9.93 8.12
N GLY A 138 -3.29 10.26 8.65
CA GLY A 138 -2.01 9.78 8.14
C GLY A 138 -1.90 8.25 8.15
N TYR A 139 -2.39 7.60 9.20
CA TYR A 139 -2.44 6.13 9.27
C TYR A 139 -3.39 5.53 8.23
N LEU A 140 -4.62 6.04 8.15
CA LEU A 140 -5.62 5.55 7.19
C LEU A 140 -5.18 5.76 5.74
N ALA A 141 -4.60 6.93 5.42
CA ALA A 141 -4.06 7.23 4.11
C ALA A 141 -2.94 6.26 3.72
N ASN A 142 -2.02 5.93 4.64
CA ASN A 142 -0.96 4.97 4.35
C ASN A 142 -1.47 3.53 4.19
N TRP A 143 -2.50 3.16 4.97
CA TRP A 143 -3.21 1.90 4.78
C TRP A 143 -3.80 1.79 3.38
N LYS A 144 -4.48 2.83 2.91
CA LYS A 144 -5.05 2.90 1.56
C LYS A 144 -3.97 2.87 0.48
N LYS A 145 -2.89 3.63 0.67
CA LYS A 145 -1.72 3.64 -0.21
C LYS A 145 -1.10 2.25 -0.39
N LEU A 146 -1.05 1.43 0.66
CA LEU A 146 -0.58 0.05 0.55
C LEU A 146 -1.53 -0.79 -0.31
N GLN A 147 -2.85 -0.72 -0.06
CA GLN A 147 -3.84 -1.42 -0.86
C GLN A 147 -3.72 -1.07 -2.35
N ASP A 148 -3.70 0.24 -2.65
CA ASP A 148 -3.66 0.73 -4.02
C ASP A 148 -2.35 0.36 -4.71
N LYS A 149 -1.21 0.46 -4.00
CA LYS A 149 0.09 0.03 -4.55
C LYS A 149 0.09 -1.45 -4.95
N ILE A 150 -0.46 -2.34 -4.11
CA ILE A 150 -0.57 -3.76 -4.46
C ILE A 150 -1.50 -3.95 -5.64
N LYS A 151 -2.64 -3.23 -5.67
CA LYS A 151 -3.60 -3.32 -6.77
C LYS A 151 -3.00 -2.89 -8.09
N TYR A 152 -2.25 -1.80 -8.10
CA TYR A 152 -1.56 -1.32 -9.30
C TYR A 152 -0.41 -2.23 -9.70
N PHE A 153 0.32 -2.78 -8.73
CA PHE A 153 1.42 -3.71 -9.02
C PHE A 153 0.93 -4.93 -9.82
N ILE A 154 -0.20 -5.50 -9.44
CA ILE A 154 -0.75 -6.71 -10.06
C ILE A 154 -1.54 -6.33 -11.32
N PRO A 155 -1.24 -6.91 -12.49
CA PRO A 155 -2.09 -6.75 -13.68
C PRO A 155 -3.55 -7.15 -13.38
N GLU A 156 -4.52 -6.34 -13.80
CA GLU A 156 -5.94 -6.60 -13.50
C GLU A 156 -6.42 -7.94 -14.06
N GLU A 157 -5.88 -8.38 -15.19
CA GLU A 157 -6.14 -9.69 -15.79
C GLU A 157 -5.88 -10.84 -14.82
N PHE A 158 -4.97 -10.65 -13.87
CA PHE A 158 -4.54 -11.69 -12.94
C PHE A 158 -5.51 -11.87 -11.77
N TYR A 159 -6.45 -10.95 -11.55
CA TYR A 159 -7.33 -10.97 -10.36
C TYR A 159 -8.25 -12.20 -10.32
N ASN A 160 -8.64 -12.69 -11.50
CA ASN A 160 -9.59 -13.80 -11.66
C ASN A 160 -8.93 -15.09 -12.18
N GLN A 161 -7.60 -15.15 -12.19
CA GLN A 161 -6.84 -16.28 -12.72
C GLN A 161 -6.01 -16.97 -11.62
N LYS A 162 -5.78 -18.27 -11.78
CA LYS A 162 -4.81 -18.98 -10.95
C LYS A 162 -3.40 -18.62 -11.42
N ASN A 163 -2.76 -17.72 -10.68
CA ASN A 163 -1.43 -17.23 -11.00
C ASN A 163 -0.35 -17.97 -10.19
N ASN A 164 0.90 -17.50 -10.30
CA ASN A 164 1.97 -17.96 -9.44
C ASN A 164 1.68 -17.65 -7.95
N TYR A 165 2.43 -18.30 -7.05
CA TYR A 165 2.27 -18.14 -5.60
C TYR A 165 2.33 -16.68 -5.15
N PHE A 166 3.21 -15.87 -5.76
CA PHE A 166 3.39 -14.47 -5.41
C PHE A 166 2.12 -13.65 -5.64
N TYR A 167 1.52 -13.73 -6.83
CA TYR A 167 0.28 -13.01 -7.13
C TYR A 167 -0.89 -13.48 -6.30
N ASN A 168 -1.05 -14.80 -6.13
CA ASN A 168 -2.13 -15.35 -5.31
C ASN A 168 -2.03 -14.83 -3.86
N PHE A 169 -0.80 -14.74 -3.33
CA PHE A 169 -0.57 -14.22 -1.99
C PHE A 169 -0.89 -12.73 -1.88
N LEU A 170 -0.43 -11.90 -2.83
CA LEU A 170 -0.78 -10.47 -2.84
C LEU A 170 -2.27 -10.22 -3.03
N LEU A 171 -2.93 -10.95 -3.95
CA LEU A 171 -4.37 -10.86 -4.17
C LEU A 171 -5.16 -11.24 -2.91
N SER A 172 -4.67 -12.20 -2.11
CA SER A 172 -5.31 -12.53 -0.83
C SER A 172 -5.31 -11.34 0.14
N TYR A 173 -4.24 -10.53 0.15
CA TYR A 173 -4.20 -9.30 0.93
C TYR A 173 -5.11 -8.22 0.34
N VAL A 174 -5.16 -8.06 -0.98
CA VAL A 174 -6.11 -7.12 -1.61
C VAL A 174 -7.54 -7.43 -1.17
N LYS A 175 -7.97 -8.69 -1.29
CA LYS A 175 -9.30 -9.15 -0.88
C LYS A 175 -9.54 -8.94 0.62
N PHE A 176 -8.52 -9.14 1.46
CA PHE A 176 -8.61 -8.85 2.89
C PHE A 176 -8.81 -7.36 3.16
N LEU A 177 -8.05 -6.49 2.48
CA LEU A 177 -8.13 -5.04 2.61
C LEU A 177 -9.47 -4.50 2.10
N GLU A 178 -9.98 -5.02 0.98
CA GLU A 178 -11.27 -4.63 0.40
C GLU A 178 -12.45 -4.85 1.37
N LYS A 179 -12.41 -5.92 2.17
CA LYS A 179 -13.40 -6.15 3.23
C LYS A 179 -13.42 -5.06 4.32
N LEU A 180 -12.33 -4.30 4.44
CA LEU A 180 -12.20 -3.21 5.41
C LEU A 180 -12.47 -1.83 4.79
N ASN A 181 -12.66 -1.72 3.46
CA ASN A 181 -12.93 -0.45 2.78
C ASN A 181 -14.13 0.31 3.37
N PRO A 182 -15.27 -0.34 3.71
CA PRO A 182 -16.39 0.39 4.30
C PRO A 182 -16.02 1.10 5.62
N ASN A 183 -15.19 0.46 6.46
CA ASN A 183 -14.71 1.07 7.70
C ASN A 183 -13.73 2.22 7.42
N TYR A 184 -12.90 2.08 6.38
CA TYR A 184 -12.00 3.15 5.93
C TYR A 184 -12.78 4.38 5.47
N GLU A 185 -13.79 4.20 4.61
CA GLU A 185 -14.61 5.28 4.06
C GLU A 185 -15.38 6.03 5.16
N ILE A 186 -16.00 5.29 6.09
CA ILE A 186 -16.68 5.87 7.25
C ILE A 186 -15.68 6.66 8.11
N GLY A 187 -14.50 6.10 8.37
CA GLY A 187 -13.47 6.75 9.18
C GLY A 187 -12.93 8.03 8.56
N MET A 188 -12.62 8.01 7.26
CA MET A 188 -12.13 9.19 6.52
C MET A 188 -13.17 10.31 6.50
N LYS A 189 -14.42 9.99 6.16
CA LYS A 189 -15.51 10.97 6.12
C LYS A 189 -15.71 11.64 7.48
N TYR A 190 -15.71 10.86 8.56
CA TYR A 190 -15.82 11.42 9.91
C TYR A 190 -14.68 12.37 10.24
N LEU A 191 -13.43 11.98 9.94
CA LEU A 191 -12.26 12.82 10.21
C LEU A 191 -12.28 14.12 9.39
N GLU A 192 -12.88 14.12 8.20
CA GLU A 192 -13.10 15.34 7.40
C GLU A 192 -14.18 16.25 7.99
N GLU A 193 -15.26 15.67 8.54
CA GLU A 193 -16.36 16.43 9.16
C GLU A 193 -15.96 17.12 10.46
N ILE A 194 -14.97 16.59 11.17
CA ILE A 194 -14.50 17.13 12.47
C ILE A 194 -13.19 17.90 12.38
N LYS A 195 -12.62 18.04 11.17
CA LYS A 195 -11.38 18.79 10.90
C LYS A 195 -11.58 20.30 11.02
#